data_AF-A0A8W8KYH9-F1
#
_entry.id   AF-A0A8W8KYH9-F1
#
_cell.length_a   1.000
_cell.length_b   1.000
_cell.length_c   1.000
_cell.angle_alpha   90.00
_cell.angle_beta   90.00
_cell.angle_gamma   90.00
#
_symmetry.space_group_name_H-M   'P 1'
#
loop_
_entity.id
_entity.type
_entity.pdbx_description
1 polymer ?
#
loop_
_entity_poly.entity_id
_entity_poly.type
_entity_poly.pdbx_seq_one_letter_code
_entity_poly.pdbx_strand_id
1 'polypeptide(L)'
;MMNQQYIAYFILIVGIFSTVFPIHVVTLKCKAGFENIAKWCFSIHLESKSLSKSREICEKTGGNMVLLDEHMKLNLLRKYIQEKRLIHKLYVKNKEALLKSYQELQDLLTHHKKYCKSYKKNKLKKPTEEFYVPNAKLPVFFDENERARLTTPPGYFIANSSIPSAGYGAWTMTGVKKYTVLGEYEGEEHKKEGNQPYSWVIYEDKERKKKHYIDASSPAKSNWLRYVNCARNVREENVFSFGCDGLVFYMTTKDVEPNTELLTWYGENDGRFLGITRLHPASEMNLKSASHIRLSYMPKDSLKDYLKYHQNWFSNKYDKKSNKTYHGIIDIYEDGTWTMQREGNYTYYTGEQGLLVPFVCEHEPLEKE
;
A
#
# COMPACT_ATOMS: atom_id res chain seq x y z
N MET A 1 -50.82 17.01 7.02
CA MET A 1 -51.92 16.99 6.05
C MET A 1 -51.34 17.27 4.67
N MET A 2 -51.82 16.54 3.66
CA MET A 2 -51.41 16.48 2.25
C MET A 2 -50.12 15.72 1.91
N ASN A 3 -50.32 14.44 1.61
CA ASN A 3 -49.45 13.58 0.82
C ASN A 3 -49.92 13.69 -0.64
N GLN A 4 -49.12 14.23 -1.56
CA GLN A 4 -49.43 14.21 -2.99
C GLN A 4 -48.87 12.91 -3.59
N GLN A 5 -49.75 11.95 -3.85
CA GLN A 5 -49.45 10.78 -4.66
C GLN A 5 -49.67 11.12 -6.15
N TYR A 6 -48.63 10.98 -6.97
CA TYR A 6 -48.77 10.92 -8.42
C TYR A 6 -48.86 9.45 -8.84
N ILE A 7 -50.03 9.05 -9.34
CA ILE A 7 -50.25 7.75 -9.98
C ILE A 7 -50.09 7.94 -11.49
N ALA A 8 -49.11 7.28 -12.10
CA ALA A 8 -48.97 7.22 -13.56
C ALA A 8 -49.71 5.97 -14.08
N TYR A 9 -50.72 6.17 -14.93
CA TYR A 9 -51.43 5.10 -15.63
C TYR A 9 -50.85 4.96 -17.04
N PHE A 10 -50.38 3.76 -17.42
CA PHE A 10 -50.15 3.41 -18.82
C PHE A 10 -51.42 2.73 -19.35
N ILE A 11 -52.11 3.38 -20.29
CA ILE A 11 -53.25 2.80 -21.01
C ILE A 11 -52.72 2.26 -22.34
N LEU A 12 -52.68 0.93 -22.48
CA LEU A 12 -52.51 0.26 -23.75
C LEU A 12 -53.89 -0.25 -24.19
N ILE A 13 -54.51 0.45 -25.13
CA ILE A 13 -55.81 0.05 -25.69
C ILE A 13 -55.56 -1.03 -26.75
N VAL A 14 -55.73 -2.29 -26.39
CA VAL A 14 -56.22 -3.33 -27.31
C VAL A 14 -57.09 -4.33 -26.52
N GLY A 15 -58.36 -4.41 -26.92
CA GLY A 15 -59.38 -5.43 -26.65
C GLY A 15 -59.22 -6.48 -25.55
N ILE A 16 -60.24 -6.49 -24.66
CA ILE A 16 -60.86 -7.64 -23.99
C ILE A 16 -60.17 -8.14 -22.69
N PHE A 17 -60.92 -8.05 -21.59
CA PHE A 17 -60.61 -8.39 -20.19
C PHE A 17 -59.49 -7.58 -19.51
N SER A 18 -59.86 -6.43 -18.95
CA SER A 18 -59.08 -5.73 -17.93
C SER A 18 -59.10 -6.51 -16.61
N THR A 19 -58.21 -7.49 -16.45
CA THR A 19 -57.84 -7.98 -15.11
C THR A 19 -56.82 -6.99 -14.53
N VAL A 20 -57.30 -6.12 -13.64
CA VAL A 20 -56.42 -5.25 -12.84
C VAL A 20 -55.76 -6.15 -11.80
N PHE A 21 -54.56 -6.63 -12.06
CA PHE A 21 -53.74 -7.23 -11.01
C PHE A 21 -53.29 -6.11 -10.07
N PRO A 22 -53.63 -6.17 -8.76
CA PRO A 22 -53.01 -5.26 -7.80
C PRO A 22 -51.52 -5.61 -7.76
N ILE A 23 -50.69 -4.74 -8.33
CA ILE A 23 -49.24 -4.78 -8.09
C ILE A 23 -49.09 -4.52 -6.59
N HIS A 24 -48.94 -5.60 -5.82
CA HIS A 24 -48.49 -5.51 -4.44
C HIS A 24 -47.07 -4.97 -4.50
N VAL A 25 -46.93 -3.65 -4.30
CA VAL A 25 -45.63 -3.06 -4.01
C VAL A 25 -45.22 -3.62 -2.66
N VAL A 26 -44.46 -4.71 -2.67
CA VAL A 26 -43.87 -5.31 -1.47
C VAL A 26 -42.96 -4.25 -0.87
N THR A 27 -43.46 -3.59 0.17
CA THR A 27 -42.67 -2.67 0.99
C THR A 27 -41.74 -3.50 1.85
N LEU A 28 -40.60 -3.85 1.27
CA LEU A 28 -39.47 -4.50 1.93
C LEU A 28 -39.04 -3.66 3.13
N LYS A 29 -39.06 -4.24 4.33
CA LYS A 29 -38.76 -3.51 5.56
C LYS A 29 -37.29 -3.73 5.95
N CYS A 30 -36.59 -2.65 6.21
CA CYS A 30 -35.23 -2.71 6.71
C CYS A 30 -35.20 -2.84 8.24
N LYS A 31 -34.15 -3.46 8.76
CA LYS A 31 -33.85 -3.49 10.18
C LYS A 31 -33.61 -2.08 10.72
N ALA A 32 -33.87 -1.85 12.00
CA ALA A 32 -33.55 -0.59 12.66
C ALA A 32 -32.07 -0.21 12.45
N GLY A 33 -31.80 1.03 12.08
CA GLY A 33 -30.46 1.52 11.73
C GLY A 33 -30.07 1.35 10.26
N PHE A 34 -30.92 0.71 9.44
CA PHE A 34 -30.77 0.62 7.99
C PHE A 34 -31.88 1.40 7.29
N GLU A 35 -31.51 2.13 6.24
CA GLU A 35 -32.43 2.87 5.39
C GLU A 35 -32.74 2.08 4.11
N ASN A 36 -34.01 2.14 3.71
CA ASN A 36 -34.46 1.54 2.46
C ASN A 36 -34.02 2.43 1.28
N ILE A 37 -33.24 1.85 0.38
CA ILE A 37 -32.93 2.42 -0.93
C ILE A 37 -33.45 1.43 -1.98
N ALA A 38 -34.66 1.68 -2.47
CA ALA A 38 -35.39 0.77 -3.36
C ALA A 38 -35.63 -0.63 -2.75
N LYS A 39 -34.94 -1.66 -3.23
CA LYS A 39 -35.07 -3.03 -2.71
C LYS A 39 -33.96 -3.41 -1.72
N TRP A 40 -33.05 -2.51 -1.40
CA TRP A 40 -31.88 -2.79 -0.54
C TRP A 40 -31.92 -1.98 0.74
N CYS A 41 -31.25 -2.51 1.78
CA CYS A 41 -31.15 -1.88 3.08
C CYS A 41 -29.70 -1.52 3.39
N PHE A 42 -29.41 -0.22 3.52
CA PHE A 42 -28.05 0.26 3.76
C PHE A 42 -27.93 1.04 5.07
N SER A 43 -26.75 0.94 5.69
CA SER A 43 -26.34 1.82 6.78
C SER A 43 -24.99 2.44 6.44
N ILE A 44 -24.93 3.77 6.42
CA ILE A 44 -23.72 4.51 6.03
C ILE A 44 -23.04 5.04 7.30
N HIS A 45 -21.82 4.59 7.54
CA HIS A 45 -21.02 4.99 8.69
C HIS A 45 -19.93 5.98 8.27
N LEU A 46 -20.12 7.26 8.64
CA LEU A 46 -19.18 8.34 8.33
C LEU A 46 -17.97 8.39 9.27
N GLU A 47 -18.06 7.76 10.45
CA GLU A 47 -16.91 7.65 11.34
C GLU A 47 -15.90 6.64 10.76
N SER A 48 -14.74 7.14 10.35
CA SER A 48 -13.70 6.33 9.71
C SER A 48 -13.21 5.18 10.59
N LYS A 49 -13.21 3.95 10.07
CA LYS A 49 -12.71 2.75 10.76
C LYS A 49 -11.76 1.94 9.86
N SER A 50 -10.93 1.12 10.50
CA SER A 50 -10.12 0.11 9.81
C SER A 50 -11.03 -0.90 9.13
N LEU A 51 -10.53 -1.60 8.12
CA LEU A 51 -11.32 -2.64 7.45
C LEU A 51 -11.88 -3.69 8.42
N SER A 52 -11.01 -4.21 9.30
CA SER A 52 -11.39 -5.21 10.30
C SER A 52 -12.50 -4.69 11.21
N LYS A 53 -12.42 -3.42 11.64
CA LYS A 53 -13.41 -2.83 12.53
C LYS A 53 -14.70 -2.47 11.81
N SER A 54 -14.65 -2.00 10.57
CA SER A 54 -15.83 -1.79 9.72
C SER A 54 -16.63 -3.08 9.58
N ARG A 55 -15.95 -4.19 9.30
CA ARG A 55 -16.57 -5.52 9.19
C ARG A 55 -17.25 -5.95 10.48
N GLU A 56 -16.53 -5.89 11.60
CA GLU A 56 -17.06 -6.25 12.91
C GLU A 56 -18.32 -5.41 13.25
N ILE A 57 -18.33 -4.12 12.90
CA ILE A 57 -19.49 -3.25 13.10
C ILE A 57 -20.67 -3.70 12.25
N CYS A 58 -20.48 -3.92 10.94
CA CYS A 58 -21.56 -4.39 10.07
C CYS A 58 -22.16 -5.71 10.58
N GLU A 59 -21.32 -6.69 10.92
CA GLU A 59 -21.73 -7.99 11.47
C GLU A 59 -22.52 -7.82 12.77
N LYS A 60 -22.04 -6.98 13.71
CA LYS A 60 -22.75 -6.69 14.97
C LYS A 60 -24.09 -5.98 14.77
N THR A 61 -24.21 -5.13 13.76
CA THR A 61 -25.50 -4.52 13.40
C THR A 61 -26.45 -5.51 12.72
N GLY A 62 -25.98 -6.74 12.45
CA GLY A 62 -26.71 -7.83 11.83
C GLY A 62 -26.67 -7.81 10.30
N GLY A 63 -25.91 -6.91 9.69
CA GLY A 63 -25.65 -6.88 8.26
C GLY A 63 -24.25 -7.37 7.91
N ASN A 64 -23.79 -7.03 6.72
CA ASN A 64 -22.44 -7.30 6.21
C ASN A 64 -21.89 -6.03 5.54
N MET A 65 -20.61 -6.04 5.18
CA MET A 65 -20.07 -5.01 4.26
C MET A 65 -20.85 -5.04 2.93
N VAL A 66 -21.20 -3.89 2.36
CA VAL A 66 -22.01 -3.86 1.12
C VAL A 66 -21.33 -4.61 -0.03
N LEU A 67 -22.10 -5.46 -0.72
CA LEU A 67 -21.65 -6.16 -1.90
C LEU A 67 -22.19 -5.46 -3.15
N LEU A 68 -21.27 -5.10 -4.06
CA LEU A 68 -21.62 -4.45 -5.32
C LEU A 68 -21.88 -5.49 -6.42
N ASP A 69 -22.94 -6.26 -6.25
CA ASP A 69 -23.41 -7.31 -7.18
C ASP A 69 -24.24 -6.77 -8.36
N GLU A 70 -24.92 -5.62 -8.19
CA GLU A 70 -25.78 -5.00 -9.19
C GLU A 70 -25.38 -3.55 -9.52
N HIS A 71 -25.32 -3.20 -10.81
CA HIS A 71 -25.00 -1.82 -11.25
C HIS A 71 -26.04 -0.80 -10.76
N MET A 72 -27.32 -1.19 -10.73
CA MET A 72 -28.40 -0.35 -10.23
C MET A 72 -28.25 -0.04 -8.74
N LYS A 73 -27.79 -1.03 -7.94
CA LYS A 73 -27.50 -0.87 -6.50
C LYS A 73 -26.48 0.24 -6.27
N LEU A 74 -25.35 0.18 -6.97
CA LEU A 74 -24.28 1.17 -6.86
C LEU A 74 -24.74 2.57 -7.25
N ASN A 75 -25.46 2.70 -8.38
CA ASN A 75 -25.97 4.00 -8.84
C ASN A 75 -26.95 4.63 -7.85
N LEU A 76 -27.87 3.84 -7.31
CA LEU A 76 -28.84 4.32 -6.34
C LEU A 76 -28.17 4.70 -5.02
N LEU A 77 -27.19 3.92 -4.56
CA LEU A 77 -26.41 4.24 -3.37
C LEU A 77 -25.65 5.57 -3.54
N ARG A 78 -24.95 5.76 -4.68
CA ARG A 78 -24.26 7.02 -5.00
C ARG A 78 -25.21 8.20 -5.04
N LYS A 79 -26.36 8.05 -5.71
CA LYS A 79 -27.40 9.08 -5.79
C LYS A 79 -27.92 9.45 -4.39
N TYR A 80 -28.21 8.45 -3.56
CA TYR A 80 -28.65 8.66 -2.20
C TYR A 80 -27.59 9.40 -1.36
N ILE A 81 -26.32 8.98 -1.44
CA ILE A 81 -25.19 9.64 -0.76
C ILE A 81 -25.09 11.11 -1.17
N GLN A 82 -25.28 11.42 -2.46
CA GLN A 82 -25.31 12.78 -3.00
C GLN A 82 -26.50 13.59 -2.46
N GLU A 83 -27.73 13.06 -2.58
CA GLU A 83 -28.96 13.74 -2.19
C GLU A 83 -29.01 14.05 -0.69
N LYS A 84 -28.52 13.11 0.13
CA LYS A 84 -28.40 13.28 1.58
C LYS A 84 -27.18 14.11 2.01
N ARG A 85 -26.37 14.57 1.05
CA ARG A 85 -25.14 15.34 1.28
C ARG A 85 -24.16 14.62 2.21
N LEU A 86 -24.10 13.30 2.13
CA LEU A 86 -23.19 12.45 2.92
C LEU A 86 -21.76 12.43 2.32
N ILE A 87 -21.54 13.18 1.25
CA ILE A 87 -20.23 13.43 0.64
C ILE A 87 -19.54 14.55 1.42
N HIS A 88 -18.90 14.16 2.51
CA HIS A 88 -17.98 15.04 3.22
C HIS A 88 -16.54 14.68 2.88
N LYS A 89 -15.67 15.69 2.85
CA LYS A 89 -14.22 15.46 2.80
C LYS A 89 -13.90 14.43 3.87
N LEU A 90 -13.28 13.34 3.45
CA LEU A 90 -12.76 12.34 4.35
C LEU A 90 -12.00 13.00 5.49
N TYR A 91 -12.36 12.61 6.70
CA TYR A 91 -11.44 12.77 7.81
C TYR A 91 -10.45 11.60 7.78
N VAL A 92 -9.31 11.83 7.13
CA VAL A 92 -8.14 10.96 7.26
C VAL A 92 -7.36 11.45 8.47
N LYS A 93 -7.44 10.71 9.59
CA LYS A 93 -6.89 11.09 10.90
C LYS A 93 -5.44 11.60 10.86
N ASN A 94 -4.62 11.07 9.95
CA ASN A 94 -3.19 11.41 9.80
C ASN A 94 -2.84 12.00 8.43
N LYS A 95 -3.77 12.72 7.78
CA LYS A 95 -3.61 13.25 6.42
C LYS A 95 -2.31 14.02 6.20
N GLU A 96 -2.04 15.00 7.05
CA GLU A 96 -0.87 15.89 6.91
C GLU A 96 0.44 15.11 7.06
N ALA A 97 0.51 14.19 8.01
CA ALA A 97 1.65 13.32 8.20
C ALA A 97 1.89 12.40 7.00
N LEU A 98 0.84 11.83 6.41
CA LEU A 98 0.96 11.00 5.19
C LEU A 98 1.42 11.81 3.98
N LEU A 99 0.90 13.02 3.79
CA LEU A 99 1.33 13.90 2.71
C LEU A 99 2.79 14.35 2.90
N LYS A 100 3.19 14.66 4.13
CA LYS A 100 4.57 14.99 4.48
C LYS A 100 5.52 13.82 4.22
N SER A 101 5.18 12.62 4.70
CA SER A 101 5.91 11.37 4.43
C SER A 101 6.08 11.13 2.93
N TYR A 102 5.00 11.31 2.15
CA TYR A 102 5.07 11.15 0.71
C TYR A 102 6.03 12.15 0.06
N GLN A 103 6.01 13.41 0.50
CA GLN A 103 6.94 14.42 0.02
C GLN A 103 8.40 14.07 0.40
N GLU A 104 8.64 13.59 1.61
CA GLU A 104 9.98 13.17 2.06
C GLU A 104 10.53 12.02 1.20
N LEU A 105 9.68 11.10 0.75
CA LEU A 105 10.06 10.07 -0.24
C LEU A 105 10.46 10.70 -1.59
N GLN A 106 9.72 11.69 -2.08
CA GLN A 106 10.09 12.40 -3.33
C GLN A 106 11.40 13.18 -3.17
N ASP A 107 11.63 13.78 -2.01
CA ASP A 107 12.87 14.51 -1.71
C ASP A 107 14.05 13.54 -1.65
N LEU A 108 13.89 12.37 -1.02
CA LEU A 108 14.88 11.28 -1.05
C LEU A 108 15.16 10.81 -2.48
N LEU A 109 14.12 10.73 -3.32
CA LEU A 109 14.28 10.43 -4.75
C LEU A 109 15.09 11.51 -5.49
N THR A 110 15.09 12.74 -5.01
CA THR A 110 15.89 13.84 -5.58
C THR A 110 17.34 13.77 -5.09
N HIS A 111 17.56 13.48 -3.80
CA HIS A 111 18.90 13.37 -3.21
C HIS A 111 19.73 12.23 -3.82
N HIS A 112 19.17 11.03 -3.98
CA HIS A 112 19.93 9.93 -4.60
C HIS A 112 20.28 10.23 -6.07
N LYS A 113 19.40 10.91 -6.83
CA LYS A 113 19.70 11.34 -8.21
C LYS A 113 20.87 12.31 -8.24
N LYS A 114 20.91 13.27 -7.31
CA LYS A 114 22.02 14.22 -7.15
C LYS A 114 23.32 13.49 -6.81
N TYR A 115 23.28 12.57 -5.84
CA TYR A 115 24.43 11.73 -5.49
C TYR A 115 24.92 10.94 -6.71
N CYS A 116 24.02 10.23 -7.40
CA CYS A 116 24.38 9.39 -8.54
C CYS A 116 24.96 10.20 -9.70
N LYS A 117 24.45 11.42 -9.95
CA LYS A 117 25.04 12.34 -10.94
C LYS A 117 26.46 12.75 -10.56
N SER A 118 26.71 13.07 -9.28
CA SER A 118 28.05 13.41 -8.79
C SER A 118 28.99 12.22 -8.89
N TYR A 119 28.55 11.03 -8.45
CA TYR A 119 29.31 9.79 -8.50
C TYR A 119 29.79 9.47 -9.92
N LYS A 120 28.88 9.51 -10.91
CA LYS A 120 29.23 9.25 -12.32
C LYS A 120 30.24 10.23 -12.90
N LYS A 121 30.21 11.51 -12.49
CA LYS A 121 31.15 12.53 -12.95
C LYS A 121 32.54 12.38 -12.30
N ASN A 122 32.57 11.94 -11.05
CA ASN A 122 33.74 11.96 -10.18
C ASN A 122 34.18 10.57 -9.74
N LYS A 123 33.95 9.51 -10.54
CA LYS A 123 34.22 8.11 -10.16
C LYS A 123 35.61 7.91 -9.53
N LEU A 124 36.62 8.59 -10.08
CA LEU A 124 38.01 8.50 -9.65
C LEU A 124 38.33 9.31 -8.38
N LYS A 125 37.52 10.32 -8.04
CA LYS A 125 37.79 11.19 -6.88
C LYS A 125 37.21 10.65 -5.58
N LYS A 126 36.39 9.59 -5.63
CA LYS A 126 35.45 9.17 -4.58
C LYS A 126 34.54 10.34 -4.16
N PRO A 127 33.26 10.12 -3.81
CA PRO A 127 32.46 11.21 -3.24
C PRO A 127 33.19 11.81 -2.04
N THR A 128 33.12 13.14 -1.87
CA THR A 128 33.73 13.84 -0.73
C THR A 128 33.36 13.15 0.59
N GLU A 129 34.34 12.94 1.48
CA GLU A 129 34.20 12.24 2.77
C GLU A 129 33.06 12.77 3.66
N GLU A 130 32.57 13.99 3.41
CA GLU A 130 31.50 14.64 4.16
C GLU A 130 30.15 13.90 4.12
N PHE A 131 29.87 13.07 3.11
CA PHE A 131 28.58 12.36 2.99
C PHE A 131 28.69 10.89 2.58
N TYR A 132 29.88 10.30 2.59
CA TYR A 132 30.11 8.90 2.25
C TYR A 132 30.90 8.20 3.36
N VAL A 133 30.38 7.08 3.86
CA VAL A 133 31.04 6.27 4.88
C VAL A 133 31.85 5.16 4.18
N PRO A 134 33.19 5.24 4.19
CA PRO A 134 34.01 4.18 3.61
C PRO A 134 34.04 2.95 4.53
N ASN A 135 34.15 1.76 3.93
CA ASN A 135 34.47 0.55 4.67
C ASN A 135 35.72 0.75 5.54
N ALA A 136 35.76 0.11 6.71
CA ALA A 136 36.99 0.03 7.49
C ALA A 136 38.10 -0.66 6.69
N LYS A 137 39.34 -0.22 6.92
CA LYS A 137 40.53 -0.84 6.31
C LYS A 137 40.72 -2.23 6.93
N LEU A 138 40.82 -3.24 6.08
CA LEU A 138 41.08 -4.60 6.50
C LEU A 138 42.52 -4.74 7.02
N PRO A 139 42.77 -5.59 8.03
CA PRO A 139 44.12 -5.98 8.42
C PRO A 139 44.87 -6.64 7.26
N VAL A 140 46.21 -6.66 7.33
CA VAL A 140 47.04 -7.34 6.32
C VAL A 140 46.78 -8.85 6.31
N PHE A 141 46.57 -9.43 7.48
CA PHE A 141 46.23 -10.84 7.67
C PHE A 141 44.91 -10.93 8.43
N PHE A 142 43.91 -11.55 7.81
CA PHE A 142 42.60 -11.80 8.41
C PHE A 142 41.97 -13.04 7.76
N ASP A 143 41.02 -13.66 8.46
CA ASP A 143 40.18 -14.70 7.85
C ASP A 143 39.25 -14.06 6.82
N GLU A 144 39.34 -14.47 5.56
CA GLU A 144 38.51 -13.94 4.49
C GLU A 144 37.01 -14.06 4.82
N ASN A 145 36.58 -15.12 5.51
CA ASN A 145 35.17 -15.27 5.92
C ASN A 145 34.69 -14.19 6.89
N GLU A 146 35.62 -13.47 7.53
CA GLU A 146 35.34 -12.34 8.41
C GLU A 146 35.39 -10.99 7.70
N ARG A 147 35.68 -10.96 6.39
CA ARG A 147 35.75 -9.72 5.60
C ARG A 147 34.52 -8.84 5.81
N ALA A 148 33.32 -9.38 5.63
CA ALA A 148 32.10 -8.59 5.75
C ALA A 148 31.98 -7.91 7.12
N ARG A 149 32.26 -8.63 8.22
CA ARG A 149 32.24 -8.05 9.57
C ARG A 149 33.36 -7.04 9.77
N LEU A 150 34.57 -7.33 9.30
CA LEU A 150 35.74 -6.46 9.45
C LEU A 150 35.69 -5.18 8.61
N THR A 151 34.89 -5.15 7.54
CA THR A 151 34.64 -3.90 6.78
C THR A 151 33.72 -2.91 7.48
N THR A 152 33.16 -3.25 8.66
CA THR A 152 32.27 -2.35 9.41
C THR A 152 33.01 -1.06 9.81
N PRO A 153 32.54 0.12 9.35
CA PRO A 153 33.23 1.39 9.61
C PRO A 153 33.21 1.78 11.10
N PRO A 154 34.16 2.61 11.56
CA PRO A 154 34.08 3.24 12.87
C PRO A 154 32.76 3.98 13.06
N GLY A 155 32.16 3.90 14.24
CA GLY A 155 30.83 4.47 14.50
C GLY A 155 29.67 3.52 14.18
N TYR A 156 29.95 2.28 13.76
CA TYR A 156 28.98 1.22 13.50
C TYR A 156 29.44 -0.10 14.11
N PHE A 157 28.52 -1.04 14.31
CA PHE A 157 28.82 -2.38 14.78
C PHE A 157 27.81 -3.42 14.27
N ILE A 158 28.20 -4.70 14.29
CA ILE A 158 27.32 -5.83 13.95
C ILE A 158 26.94 -6.54 15.25
N ALA A 159 25.65 -6.74 15.48
CA ALA A 159 25.10 -7.42 16.66
C ALA A 159 23.80 -8.12 16.28
N ASN A 160 23.21 -8.92 17.19
CA ASN A 160 21.92 -9.55 16.93
C ASN A 160 20.87 -8.51 16.56
N SER A 161 20.09 -8.79 15.51
CA SER A 161 19.01 -7.93 15.06
C SER A 161 17.91 -7.84 16.13
N SER A 162 17.24 -6.69 16.17
CA SER A 162 16.00 -6.52 16.94
C SER A 162 14.82 -7.27 16.33
N ILE A 163 14.94 -7.70 15.07
CA ILE A 163 13.92 -8.45 14.36
C ILE A 163 14.04 -9.94 14.73
N PRO A 164 12.96 -10.56 15.26
CA PRO A 164 12.99 -11.98 15.62
C PRO A 164 13.42 -12.86 14.45
N SER A 165 14.36 -13.76 14.71
CA SER A 165 14.87 -14.73 13.72
C SER A 165 15.56 -14.14 12.49
N ALA A 166 15.91 -12.84 12.47
CA ALA A 166 16.65 -12.22 11.37
C ALA A 166 18.18 -12.44 11.44
N GLY A 167 18.68 -12.97 12.56
CA GLY A 167 20.12 -13.18 12.76
C GLY A 167 20.82 -11.88 13.17
N TYR A 168 21.92 -11.53 12.49
CA TYR A 168 22.66 -10.30 12.77
C TYR A 168 22.07 -9.09 12.04
N GLY A 169 22.19 -7.93 12.68
CA GLY A 169 21.86 -6.61 12.17
C GLY A 169 23.08 -5.69 12.16
N ALA A 170 23.06 -4.66 11.32
CA ALA A 170 24.01 -3.56 11.36
C ALA A 170 23.46 -2.39 12.21
N TRP A 171 24.26 -1.86 13.11
CA TRP A 171 23.84 -0.88 14.11
C TRP A 171 24.74 0.35 14.09
N THR A 172 24.18 1.50 14.44
CA THR A 172 24.93 2.73 14.69
C THR A 172 25.46 2.75 16.12
N MET A 173 26.69 3.22 16.32
CA MET A 173 27.25 3.55 17.64
C MET A 173 27.11 5.05 17.93
N THR A 174 27.12 5.89 16.90
CA THR A 174 26.97 7.33 16.97
C THR A 174 25.82 7.80 16.06
N GLY A 175 25.34 9.02 16.27
CA GLY A 175 24.31 9.59 15.42
C GLY A 175 24.78 9.73 13.96
N VAL A 176 23.91 9.40 13.00
CA VAL A 176 24.18 9.49 11.55
C VAL A 176 23.18 10.46 10.93
N LYS A 177 23.66 11.40 10.12
CA LYS A 177 22.79 12.41 9.50
C LYS A 177 21.96 11.84 8.36
N LYS A 178 20.81 12.45 8.11
CA LYS A 178 19.96 12.22 6.95
C LYS A 178 20.76 12.43 5.67
N TYR A 179 20.53 11.57 4.68
CA TYR A 179 21.19 11.57 3.36
C TYR A 179 22.69 11.24 3.37
N THR A 180 23.22 10.71 4.48
CA THR A 180 24.55 10.08 4.50
C THR A 180 24.51 8.79 3.69
N VAL A 181 25.43 8.64 2.74
CA VAL A 181 25.63 7.39 2.00
C VAL A 181 26.51 6.47 2.82
N LEU A 182 25.95 5.34 3.24
CA LEU A 182 26.60 4.36 4.10
C LEU A 182 27.64 3.51 3.37
N GLY A 183 27.56 3.44 2.04
CA GLY A 183 28.52 2.72 1.22
C GLY A 183 27.90 2.14 -0.04
N GLU A 184 28.78 1.59 -0.87
CA GLU A 184 28.44 0.64 -1.92
C GLU A 184 28.18 -0.74 -1.31
N TYR A 185 27.11 -1.41 -1.73
CA TYR A 185 26.82 -2.79 -1.38
C TYR A 185 27.69 -3.72 -2.21
N GLU A 186 28.59 -4.46 -1.56
CA GLU A 186 29.57 -5.31 -2.24
C GLU A 186 29.12 -6.78 -2.25
N GLY A 187 29.39 -7.46 -3.36
CA GLY A 187 29.07 -8.87 -3.55
C GLY A 187 29.60 -9.38 -4.88
N GLU A 188 29.31 -10.64 -5.19
CA GLU A 188 29.64 -11.24 -6.47
C GLU A 188 28.67 -10.78 -7.56
N GLU A 189 29.22 -10.38 -8.71
CA GLU A 189 28.40 -9.96 -9.85
C GLU A 189 27.95 -11.16 -10.68
N HIS A 190 26.65 -11.27 -10.94
CA HIS A 190 26.08 -12.34 -11.76
C HIS A 190 25.17 -11.77 -12.85
N LYS A 191 25.17 -12.42 -14.04
CA LYS A 191 24.26 -12.07 -15.16
C LYS A 191 22.97 -12.88 -15.20
N LYS A 192 22.92 -13.98 -14.45
CA LYS A 192 21.77 -14.89 -14.37
C LYS A 192 21.06 -14.70 -13.04
N GLU A 193 19.75 -14.84 -13.07
CA GLU A 193 18.92 -14.78 -11.87
C GLU A 193 19.26 -15.94 -10.94
N GLY A 194 19.72 -15.61 -9.74
CA GLY A 194 19.86 -16.53 -8.62
C GLY A 194 18.81 -16.16 -7.56
N ASN A 195 18.17 -17.16 -6.96
CA ASN A 195 17.24 -16.95 -5.86
C ASN A 195 18.00 -16.85 -4.53
N GLN A 196 18.82 -15.81 -4.39
CA GLN A 196 19.71 -15.65 -3.24
C GLN A 196 19.21 -14.50 -2.34
N PRO A 197 19.07 -14.73 -1.02
CA PRO A 197 18.45 -13.77 -0.10
C PRO A 197 19.27 -12.48 0.12
N TYR A 198 20.55 -12.46 -0.30
CA TYR A 198 21.46 -11.32 -0.18
C TYR A 198 21.72 -10.63 -1.53
N SER A 199 20.85 -10.82 -2.52
CA SER A 199 21.06 -10.37 -3.90
C SER A 199 20.23 -9.16 -4.26
N TRP A 200 20.88 -8.12 -4.80
CA TRP A 200 20.20 -6.97 -5.39
C TRP A 200 20.12 -7.08 -6.90
N VAL A 201 18.94 -6.79 -7.45
CA VAL A 201 18.72 -6.70 -8.90
C VAL A 201 19.04 -5.28 -9.39
N ILE A 202 19.93 -5.17 -10.37
CA ILE A 202 20.32 -3.91 -10.98
C ILE A 202 19.85 -3.92 -12.43
N TYR A 203 19.13 -2.88 -12.83
CA TYR A 203 18.65 -2.74 -14.20
C TYR A 203 19.62 -1.86 -15.00
N GLU A 204 20.17 -2.42 -16.09
CA GLU A 204 21.13 -1.74 -16.97
C GLU A 204 20.43 -0.76 -17.93
N ASP A 205 19.13 -0.95 -18.18
CA ASP A 205 18.34 -0.10 -19.07
C ASP A 205 17.08 0.46 -18.38
N LYS A 206 16.56 1.56 -18.94
CA LYS A 206 15.33 2.20 -18.46
C LYS A 206 14.09 1.34 -18.66
N GLU A 207 14.14 0.39 -19.58
CA GLU A 207 13.03 -0.53 -19.88
C GLU A 207 13.00 -1.74 -18.93
N ARG A 208 13.96 -1.82 -18.00
CA ARG A 208 14.14 -2.91 -17.04
C ARG A 208 14.29 -4.29 -17.69
N LYS A 209 14.82 -4.35 -18.91
CA LYS A 209 14.98 -5.58 -19.70
C LYS A 209 16.31 -6.27 -19.46
N LYS A 210 17.39 -5.49 -19.36
CA LYS A 210 18.71 -6.00 -18.97
C LYS A 210 18.92 -5.81 -17.49
N LYS A 211 19.32 -6.89 -16.81
CA LYS A 211 19.63 -6.88 -15.40
C LYS A 211 20.85 -7.74 -15.09
N HIS A 212 21.63 -7.29 -14.13
CA HIS A 212 22.62 -8.09 -13.43
C HIS A 212 22.32 -8.05 -11.92
N TYR A 213 23.08 -8.82 -11.16
CA TYR A 213 22.85 -9.05 -9.75
C TYR A 213 24.15 -8.83 -8.98
N ILE A 214 24.05 -8.26 -7.77
CA ILE A 214 25.14 -8.23 -6.79
C ILE A 214 24.72 -9.12 -5.63
N ASP A 215 25.41 -10.25 -5.45
CA ASP A 215 25.11 -11.25 -4.43
C ASP A 215 26.12 -11.20 -3.27
N ALA A 216 25.65 -10.80 -2.09
CA ALA A 216 26.46 -10.75 -0.87
C ALA A 216 26.34 -12.02 0.00
N SER A 217 25.93 -13.15 -0.57
CA SER A 217 25.78 -14.41 0.17
C SER A 217 27.10 -14.86 0.79
N SER A 218 28.23 -14.70 0.08
CA SER A 218 29.56 -14.98 0.61
C SER A 218 30.08 -13.83 1.50
N PRO A 219 30.29 -14.04 2.81
CA PRO A 219 30.92 -13.04 3.68
C PRO A 219 32.31 -12.63 3.22
N ALA A 220 33.04 -13.54 2.56
CA ALA A 220 34.38 -13.31 2.03
C ALA A 220 34.44 -12.37 0.82
N LYS A 221 33.32 -12.18 0.12
CA LYS A 221 33.24 -11.35 -1.08
C LYS A 221 32.25 -10.20 -0.95
N SER A 222 31.79 -9.93 0.27
CA SER A 222 30.83 -8.87 0.58
C SER A 222 31.32 -8.00 1.73
N ASN A 223 30.58 -6.93 2.01
CA ASN A 223 30.89 -5.98 3.08
C ASN A 223 29.78 -5.96 4.15
N TRP A 224 29.98 -5.11 5.16
CA TRP A 224 29.11 -4.98 6.33
C TRP A 224 27.65 -4.64 6.00
N LEU A 225 27.37 -4.02 4.84
CA LEU A 225 26.01 -3.68 4.43
C LEU A 225 25.12 -4.91 4.20
N ARG A 226 25.71 -6.10 4.01
CA ARG A 226 24.96 -7.37 3.95
C ARG A 226 24.14 -7.66 5.22
N TYR A 227 24.49 -7.06 6.36
CA TYR A 227 23.82 -7.27 7.65
C TYR A 227 22.68 -6.28 7.89
N VAL A 228 22.40 -5.35 6.99
CA VAL A 228 21.26 -4.42 7.11
C VAL A 228 19.98 -5.17 6.79
N ASN A 229 19.06 -5.27 7.77
CA ASN A 229 17.86 -6.07 7.64
C ASN A 229 16.70 -5.35 6.93
N CYS A 230 15.64 -6.11 6.60
CA CYS A 230 14.44 -5.57 5.97
C CYS A 230 13.58 -4.80 6.99
N ALA A 231 13.28 -3.54 6.70
CA ALA A 231 12.32 -2.75 7.46
C ALA A 231 10.88 -3.26 7.25
N ARG A 232 10.14 -3.44 8.34
CA ARG A 232 8.76 -3.94 8.37
C ARG A 232 7.72 -2.83 8.30
N ASN A 233 8.11 -1.59 8.63
CA ASN A 233 7.24 -0.42 8.61
C ASN A 233 8.06 0.88 8.47
N VAL A 234 7.38 1.98 8.15
CA VAL A 234 8.03 3.28 7.91
C VAL A 234 8.72 3.88 9.14
N ARG A 235 8.31 3.50 10.35
CA ARG A 235 8.88 4.08 11.59
C ARG A 235 10.29 3.57 11.81
N GLU A 236 10.54 2.29 11.52
CA GLU A 236 11.86 1.67 11.67
C GLU A 236 12.73 1.79 10.41
N GLU A 237 12.13 1.95 9.22
CA GLU A 237 12.89 2.19 7.98
C GLU A 237 13.72 3.48 8.10
N ASN A 238 15.04 3.33 8.05
CA ASN A 238 15.99 4.44 8.17
C ASN A 238 17.08 4.42 7.09
N VAL A 239 17.08 3.40 6.22
CA VAL A 239 17.99 3.26 5.07
C VAL A 239 17.18 3.06 3.79
N PHE A 240 17.65 3.68 2.71
CA PHE A 240 17.14 3.52 1.35
C PHE A 240 18.25 2.96 0.46
N SER A 241 17.97 1.82 -0.16
CA SER A 241 18.82 1.24 -1.20
C SER A 241 18.43 1.78 -2.57
N PHE A 242 19.44 2.12 -3.38
CA PHE A 242 19.23 2.59 -4.75
C PHE A 242 20.35 2.15 -5.68
N GLY A 243 19.98 1.90 -6.94
CA GLY A 243 20.94 1.61 -7.99
C GLY A 243 21.59 2.89 -8.53
N CYS A 244 22.91 2.88 -8.70
CA CYS A 244 23.63 3.91 -9.42
C CYS A 244 24.78 3.30 -10.20
N ASP A 245 24.80 3.56 -11.52
CA ASP A 245 25.94 3.22 -12.38
C ASP A 245 26.33 1.73 -12.38
N GLY A 246 25.33 0.84 -12.31
CA GLY A 246 25.57 -0.59 -12.25
C GLY A 246 25.89 -1.13 -10.85
N LEU A 247 25.86 -0.27 -9.82
CA LEU A 247 26.14 -0.60 -8.42
C LEU A 247 24.92 -0.32 -7.54
N VAL A 248 24.94 -0.77 -6.29
CA VAL A 248 23.90 -0.50 -5.29
C VAL A 248 24.50 0.29 -4.13
N PHE A 249 23.82 1.34 -3.71
CA PHE A 249 24.24 2.19 -2.60
C PHE A 249 23.15 2.28 -1.55
N TYR A 250 23.56 2.40 -0.28
CA TYR A 250 22.66 2.60 0.85
C TYR A 250 22.79 4.02 1.39
N MET A 251 21.67 4.69 1.63
CA MET A 251 21.64 6.07 2.12
C MET A 251 20.62 6.19 3.25
N THR A 252 20.96 6.94 4.30
CA THR A 252 20.02 7.21 5.39
C THR A 252 18.84 8.07 4.92
N THR A 253 17.63 7.73 5.35
CA THR A 253 16.40 8.45 4.97
C THR A 253 16.02 9.53 5.97
N LYS A 254 16.61 9.51 7.16
CA LYS A 254 16.42 10.43 8.29
C LYS A 254 17.68 10.47 9.15
N ASP A 255 17.74 11.41 10.10
CA ASP A 255 18.75 11.36 11.16
C ASP A 255 18.53 10.06 11.96
N VAL A 256 19.59 9.30 12.17
CA VAL A 256 19.60 8.01 12.88
C VAL A 256 20.32 8.22 14.20
N GLU A 257 19.66 7.92 15.30
CA GLU A 257 20.23 8.07 16.64
C GLU A 257 21.33 7.02 16.91
N PRO A 258 22.21 7.25 17.91
CA PRO A 258 23.10 6.20 18.43
C PRO A 258 22.34 4.93 18.83
N ASN A 259 23.01 3.78 18.73
CA ASN A 259 22.49 2.46 19.12
C ASN A 259 21.19 2.07 18.40
N THR A 260 21.03 2.48 17.14
CA THR A 260 19.86 2.19 16.32
C THR A 260 20.21 1.22 15.20
N GLU A 261 19.39 0.19 15.00
CA GLU A 261 19.56 -0.76 13.89
C GLU A 261 19.26 -0.09 12.56
N LEU A 262 20.11 -0.34 11.57
CA LEU A 262 19.93 0.10 10.19
C LEU A 262 19.03 -0.89 9.46
N LEU A 263 17.93 -0.39 8.89
CA LEU A 263 16.90 -1.18 8.24
C LEU A 263 16.48 -0.55 6.91
N THR A 264 16.47 -1.37 5.85
CA THR A 264 16.17 -0.96 4.48
C THR A 264 14.99 -1.73 3.90
N TRP A 265 14.34 -1.23 2.85
CA TRP A 265 13.31 -2.00 2.14
C TRP A 265 13.93 -2.90 1.06
N TYR A 266 13.76 -4.23 1.18
CA TYR A 266 14.33 -5.20 0.23
C TYR A 266 13.72 -5.14 -1.18
N GLY A 267 12.52 -4.58 -1.32
CA GLY A 267 11.79 -4.55 -2.59
C GLY A 267 10.51 -5.37 -2.53
N GLU A 268 9.70 -5.28 -3.60
CA GLU A 268 8.35 -5.85 -3.60
C GLU A 268 8.31 -7.38 -3.51
N ASN A 269 9.27 -8.08 -4.10
CA ASN A 269 9.23 -9.56 -4.14
C ASN A 269 9.63 -10.13 -2.78
N ASP A 270 10.77 -9.73 -2.24
CA ASP A 270 11.26 -10.18 -0.94
C ASP A 270 10.36 -9.68 0.19
N GLY A 271 9.89 -8.43 0.08
CA GLY A 271 8.88 -7.88 0.95
C GLY A 271 7.64 -8.76 1.06
N ARG A 272 7.08 -9.20 -0.09
CA ARG A 272 5.93 -10.11 -0.12
C ARG A 272 6.25 -11.47 0.51
N PHE A 273 7.43 -12.03 0.26
CA PHE A 273 7.87 -13.26 0.90
C PHE A 273 7.91 -13.13 2.43
N LEU A 274 8.28 -11.94 2.92
CA LEU A 274 8.28 -11.58 4.35
C LEU A 274 6.91 -11.11 4.87
N GLY A 275 5.85 -11.11 4.05
CA GLY A 275 4.53 -10.62 4.43
C GLY A 275 4.40 -9.10 4.57
N ILE A 276 5.36 -8.33 4.05
CA ILE A 276 5.44 -6.87 4.12
C ILE A 276 5.02 -6.25 2.78
N THR A 277 4.23 -5.17 2.81
CA THR A 277 3.84 -4.41 1.61
C THR A 277 4.10 -2.92 1.79
N ARG A 278 5.12 -2.40 1.11
CA ARG A 278 5.50 -0.98 1.16
C ARG A 278 4.73 -0.12 0.14
N LEU A 279 3.41 -0.06 0.29
CA LEU A 279 2.53 0.74 -0.57
C LEU A 279 2.05 2.00 0.15
N HIS A 280 2.37 3.17 -0.41
CA HIS A 280 2.02 4.45 0.21
C HIS A 280 0.60 4.88 -0.22
N PRO A 281 -0.34 5.21 0.69
CA PRO A 281 -1.71 5.57 0.28
C PRO A 281 -1.74 6.79 -0.66
N ALA A 282 -0.92 7.81 -0.40
CA ALA A 282 -0.84 9.00 -1.27
C ALA A 282 -0.28 8.73 -2.68
N SER A 283 0.28 7.55 -2.99
CA SER A 283 0.70 7.22 -4.36
C SER A 283 -0.45 6.73 -5.24
N GLU A 284 -1.56 6.30 -4.63
CA GLU A 284 -2.74 5.78 -5.35
C GLU A 284 -4.00 6.63 -5.08
N MET A 285 -4.04 7.34 -3.96
CA MET A 285 -5.23 8.05 -3.48
C MET A 285 -5.05 9.57 -3.53
N ASN A 286 -6.06 10.28 -3.97
CA ASN A 286 -6.11 11.73 -3.81
C ASN A 286 -6.57 12.12 -2.40
N LEU A 287 -5.63 12.20 -1.46
CA LEU A 287 -5.94 12.54 -0.07
C LEU A 287 -6.37 14.01 0.13
N LYS A 288 -6.23 14.89 -0.88
CA LYS A 288 -6.45 16.34 -0.71
C LYS A 288 -7.90 16.75 -0.89
N SER A 289 -8.52 16.34 -2.01
CA SER A 289 -9.81 16.85 -2.48
C SER A 289 -10.90 15.79 -2.56
N ALA A 290 -10.55 14.50 -2.62
CA ALA A 290 -11.52 13.45 -2.85
C ALA A 290 -12.17 12.92 -1.56
N SER A 291 -13.47 12.64 -1.63
CA SER A 291 -14.20 11.89 -0.60
C SER A 291 -14.09 10.41 -0.94
N HIS A 292 -13.86 9.55 0.05
CA HIS A 292 -13.79 8.12 -0.20
C HIS A 292 -14.66 7.36 0.80
N ILE A 293 -15.22 6.26 0.34
CA ILE A 293 -16.04 5.39 1.15
C ILE A 293 -15.74 3.94 0.78
N ARG A 294 -15.53 3.12 1.80
CA ARG A 294 -15.36 1.68 1.61
C ARG A 294 -16.74 1.09 1.35
N LEU A 295 -16.94 0.62 0.13
CA LEU A 295 -18.16 -0.07 -0.22
C LEU A 295 -17.99 -1.54 0.11
N SER A 296 -17.01 -2.22 -0.46
CA SER A 296 -17.01 -3.68 -0.40
C SER A 296 -15.79 -4.29 0.29
N TYR A 297 -16.01 -5.44 0.90
CA TYR A 297 -14.98 -6.41 1.25
C TYR A 297 -15.06 -7.57 0.26
N MET A 298 -13.93 -8.00 -0.30
CA MET A 298 -13.89 -9.08 -1.30
C MET A 298 -13.25 -10.36 -0.71
N PRO A 299 -14.04 -11.37 -0.31
CA PRO A 299 -13.51 -12.71 -0.04
C PRO A 299 -12.96 -13.34 -1.33
N LYS A 300 -11.92 -14.19 -1.22
CA LYS A 300 -11.33 -14.89 -2.37
C LYS A 300 -12.36 -15.72 -3.15
N ASP A 301 -13.32 -16.32 -2.45
CA ASP A 301 -14.30 -17.24 -3.04
C ASP A 301 -15.43 -16.52 -3.81
N SER A 302 -15.69 -15.24 -3.48
CA SER A 302 -16.71 -14.41 -4.15
C SER A 302 -16.17 -13.67 -5.38
N LEU A 303 -14.89 -13.86 -5.72
CA LEU A 303 -14.23 -13.15 -6.82
C LEU A 303 -14.87 -13.48 -8.18
N LYS A 304 -15.36 -14.72 -8.37
CA LYS A 304 -15.91 -15.19 -9.65
C LYS A 304 -17.21 -14.47 -10.03
N ASP A 305 -18.11 -14.30 -9.06
CA ASP A 305 -19.41 -13.65 -9.26
C ASP A 305 -19.27 -12.13 -9.39
N TYR A 306 -18.37 -11.54 -8.59
CA TYR A 306 -18.00 -10.13 -8.72
C TYR A 306 -17.40 -9.79 -10.08
N LEU A 307 -16.44 -10.60 -10.54
CA LEU A 307 -15.78 -10.40 -11.82
C LEU A 307 -16.76 -10.50 -12.98
N LYS A 308 -17.86 -11.24 -12.89
CA LYS A 308 -18.81 -11.35 -14.01
C LYS A 308 -19.42 -10.00 -14.42
N TYR A 309 -19.77 -9.16 -13.45
CA TYR A 309 -20.43 -7.88 -13.71
C TYR A 309 -19.47 -6.71 -13.81
N HIS A 310 -18.35 -6.76 -13.09
CA HIS A 310 -17.33 -5.70 -13.11
C HIS A 310 -16.08 -6.06 -13.91
N GLN A 311 -16.19 -7.08 -14.76
CA GLN A 311 -15.09 -7.61 -15.57
C GLN A 311 -14.35 -6.49 -16.30
N ASN A 312 -15.08 -5.56 -16.90
CA ASN A 312 -14.52 -4.43 -17.67
C ASN A 312 -13.87 -3.33 -16.82
N TRP A 313 -14.20 -3.24 -15.52
CA TRP A 313 -13.67 -2.21 -14.62
C TRP A 313 -12.32 -2.61 -14.02
N PHE A 314 -12.05 -3.92 -13.98
CA PHE A 314 -10.82 -4.48 -13.41
C PHE A 314 -10.04 -5.35 -14.41
N SER A 315 -10.52 -5.51 -15.66
CA SER A 315 -9.80 -6.16 -16.76
C SER A 315 -8.73 -5.24 -17.31
N ASN A 316 -7.68 -4.99 -16.53
CA ASN A 316 -6.47 -4.43 -17.08
C ASN A 316 -5.33 -5.43 -16.92
N LYS A 317 -4.49 -5.50 -17.97
CA LYS A 317 -3.22 -6.22 -18.05
C LYS A 317 -2.30 -5.98 -16.83
N TYR A 318 -2.59 -4.93 -16.05
CA TYR A 318 -2.02 -4.58 -14.75
C TYR A 318 -2.35 -5.58 -13.63
N ASP A 319 -3.57 -6.10 -13.52
CA ASP A 319 -3.97 -7.00 -12.42
C ASP A 319 -3.28 -8.37 -12.49
N LYS A 320 -2.97 -8.86 -13.70
CA LYS A 320 -2.18 -10.10 -13.88
C LYS A 320 -0.69 -9.94 -13.54
N LYS A 321 -0.19 -8.71 -13.47
CA LYS A 321 1.22 -8.40 -13.11
C LYS A 321 1.37 -7.92 -11.68
N SER A 322 0.38 -7.22 -11.14
CA SER A 322 0.40 -6.70 -9.78
C SER A 322 -0.01 -7.82 -8.82
N ASN A 323 0.97 -8.57 -8.32
CA ASN A 323 0.79 -9.55 -7.25
C ASN A 323 0.47 -8.82 -5.92
N LYS A 324 -0.51 -7.92 -5.91
CA LYS A 324 -0.94 -7.04 -4.82
C LYS A 324 -2.03 -7.74 -4.02
N THR A 325 -1.93 -7.74 -2.69
CA THR A 325 -3.03 -8.16 -1.81
C THR A 325 -4.01 -7.00 -1.66
N TYR A 326 -5.22 -7.18 -2.18
CA TYR A 326 -6.28 -6.20 -2.09
C TYR A 326 -7.25 -6.58 -0.97
N HIS A 327 -7.70 -5.59 -0.22
CA HIS A 327 -8.45 -5.78 1.02
C HIS A 327 -9.93 -5.36 0.92
N GLY A 328 -10.30 -4.63 -0.13
CA GLY A 328 -11.66 -4.12 -0.34
C GLY A 328 -11.77 -3.23 -1.57
N ILE A 329 -12.89 -2.55 -1.71
CA ILE A 329 -13.14 -1.56 -2.77
C ILE A 329 -13.52 -0.23 -2.14
N ILE A 330 -12.84 0.81 -2.60
CA ILE A 330 -13.07 2.19 -2.20
C ILE A 330 -13.68 2.92 -3.39
N ASP A 331 -14.84 3.53 -3.15
CA ASP A 331 -15.46 4.46 -4.10
C ASP A 331 -15.05 5.88 -3.74
N ILE A 332 -14.67 6.64 -4.76
CA ILE A 332 -14.03 7.94 -4.63
C ILE A 332 -14.89 8.95 -5.38
N TYR A 333 -15.27 10.02 -4.69
CA TYR A 333 -15.95 11.14 -5.31
C TYR A 333 -15.03 12.36 -5.36
N GLU A 334 -14.73 12.81 -6.57
CA GLU A 334 -13.88 13.95 -6.86
C GLU A 334 -14.44 14.73 -8.05
N ASP A 335 -14.58 16.05 -7.89
CA ASP A 335 -14.99 16.99 -8.96
C ASP A 335 -16.22 16.53 -9.76
N GLY A 336 -17.27 16.07 -9.05
CA GLY A 336 -18.52 15.64 -9.67
C GLY A 336 -18.51 14.19 -10.19
N THR A 337 -17.37 13.52 -10.16
CA THR A 337 -17.17 12.20 -10.77
C THR A 337 -16.90 11.14 -9.72
N TRP A 338 -17.53 9.98 -9.88
CA TRP A 338 -17.26 8.79 -9.07
C TRP A 338 -16.24 7.90 -9.76
N THR A 339 -15.20 7.49 -9.04
CA THR A 339 -14.19 6.53 -9.50
C THR A 339 -13.99 5.46 -8.45
N MET A 340 -13.78 4.22 -8.88
CA MET A 340 -13.57 3.09 -7.97
C MET A 340 -12.13 2.64 -8.03
N GLN A 341 -11.61 2.24 -6.88
CA GLN A 341 -10.29 1.63 -6.77
C GLN A 341 -10.30 0.47 -5.78
N ARG A 342 -9.32 -0.43 -5.93
CA ARG A 342 -9.07 -1.46 -4.91
C ARG A 342 -8.35 -0.85 -3.72
N GLU A 343 -8.75 -1.26 -2.52
CA GLU A 343 -8.04 -0.92 -1.30
C GLU A 343 -6.74 -1.73 -1.20
N GLY A 344 -5.60 -1.03 -1.19
CA GLY A 344 -4.28 -1.63 -1.00
C GLY A 344 -3.95 -1.91 0.46
N ASN A 345 -2.90 -2.69 0.70
CA ASN A 345 -2.33 -2.87 2.02
C ASN A 345 -1.44 -1.68 2.40
N TYR A 346 -2.01 -0.70 3.10
CA TYR A 346 -1.29 0.53 3.50
C TYR A 346 -0.61 0.43 4.87
N THR A 347 -0.60 -0.75 5.50
CA THR A 347 -0.18 -0.93 6.90
C THR A 347 1.26 -0.50 7.18
N TYR A 348 2.15 -0.56 6.17
CA TYR A 348 3.53 -0.08 6.29
C TYR A 348 3.64 1.39 6.72
N TYR A 349 2.74 2.25 6.23
CA TYR A 349 2.72 3.68 6.52
C TYR A 349 1.65 4.09 7.54
N THR A 350 0.61 3.27 7.70
CA THR A 350 -0.55 3.59 8.55
C THR A 350 -0.58 2.81 9.87
N GLY A 351 0.30 1.81 10.03
CA GLY A 351 0.30 0.86 11.14
C GLY A 351 -0.69 -0.29 10.93
N GLU A 352 -0.78 -1.19 11.91
CA GLU A 352 -1.58 -2.42 11.83
C GLU A 352 -3.08 -2.19 11.59
N GLN A 353 -3.60 -1.02 11.99
CA GLN A 353 -4.98 -0.65 11.76
C GLN A 353 -5.28 -0.31 10.28
N GLY A 354 -4.25 -0.11 9.46
CA GLY A 354 -4.43 0.28 8.07
C GLY A 354 -5.04 1.67 7.90
N LEU A 355 -5.67 1.90 6.74
CA LEU A 355 -6.35 3.16 6.46
C LEU A 355 -7.74 3.18 7.12
N LEU A 356 -8.01 4.27 7.84
CA LEU A 356 -9.33 4.53 8.41
C LEU A 356 -10.18 5.28 7.38
N VAL A 357 -11.29 4.68 6.97
CA VAL A 357 -12.23 5.28 6.01
C VAL A 357 -13.69 5.02 6.44
N PRO A 358 -14.63 5.90 6.07
CA PRO A 358 -16.06 5.63 6.12
C PRO A 358 -16.41 4.35 5.38
N PHE A 359 -17.52 3.72 5.74
CA PHE A 359 -17.92 2.45 5.17
C PHE A 359 -19.44 2.30 5.11
N VAL A 360 -19.91 1.37 4.28
CA VAL A 360 -21.32 1.06 4.12
C VAL A 360 -21.58 -0.40 4.50
N CYS A 361 -22.56 -0.59 5.38
CA CYS A 361 -23.12 -1.89 5.69
C CYS A 361 -24.38 -2.13 4.86
N GLU A 362 -24.62 -3.38 4.50
CA GLU A 362 -25.81 -3.87 3.82
C GLU A 362 -26.48 -4.97 4.65
N HIS A 363 -27.81 -4.98 4.66
CA HIS A 363 -28.60 -6.04 5.26
C HIS A 363 -29.61 -6.54 4.23
N GLU A 364 -29.91 -7.84 4.26
CA GLU A 364 -30.99 -8.38 3.44
C GLU A 364 -32.33 -7.83 3.92
N PRO A 365 -33.24 -7.40 3.03
CA PRO A 365 -34.54 -6.92 3.49
C PRO A 365 -35.29 -8.00 4.29
N LEU A 366 -36.01 -7.58 5.33
CA LEU A 366 -36.84 -8.51 6.09
C LEU A 366 -38.00 -8.94 5.18
N GLU A 367 -38.12 -10.24 4.93
CA GLU A 367 -39.35 -10.81 4.39
C GLU A 367 -40.48 -10.47 5.37
N LYS A 368 -41.63 -10.00 4.84
CA LYS A 368 -42.80 -9.84 5.70
C LYS A 368 -43.29 -11.25 6.06
N GLU A 369 -43.40 -11.52 7.37
CA GLU A 369 -44.26 -12.58 7.90
C GLU A 369 -45.71 -12.42 7.42
#